data_AF-A0A3D4ATS9-F1
#
_entry.id   AF-A0A3D4ATS9-F1
#
_cell.length_a   1.000
_cell.length_b   1.000
_cell.length_c   1.000
_cell.angle_alpha   90.00
_cell.angle_beta   90.00
_cell.angle_gamma   90.00
#
_symmetry.space_group_name_H-M   'P 1'
#
loop_
_entity.id
_entity.type
_entity.pdbx_description
1 polymer ?
#
loop_
_entity_poly.entity_id
_entity_poly.type
_entity_poly.pdbx_seq_one_letter_code
_entity_poly.pdbx_strand_id
1 'polypeptide(L)'
;MFKLAHNGNVLLDTSKSAPASAAFIIEAIAQSPYSECEINHDAINNYFNSATPERILVVATRHDATLSVEISDDKMLATGTLTLAKGGATLSFDEAKKELVKAHVARGYKQAFLEQLLQKQFELPPGAVVSGPLAKGRLPTDGQDSKFKAMVETLKDRLKAPKLKEDGSVDMRDFGKLASVKPGELLIQQQPATPGQEGFTVIGDVLPAKPGQVHALIAGEGTEISKTNPMELLSTIAGVPVEINNGMRVDDIFTINDVSVKTGHIDFEGSVVVSSSVEPGMRINATGDITVFGTVESGELTAGGDITVKQGLIGHQKPEDKSLSCKVICAGDVHASHSQYCYIEANNILVDRQASHSSMKAKNIIQIGQSELPKGKLFGGEILDATKLITGEIGNESGAKMAINLAASATQMTKDIDKSFSELTAANEQVDSLQAALEKADLIKDADKKSELMNKIGTTQLYHSQQAEQLEKQVASLEQQLNTLLDEAILTVNTVLHSGVEIHIFNKMLKTTRNFPPSSVKLENNKIEIEFKT
;
A
#
# COMPACT_ATOMS: atom_id res chain seq x y z
N MET A 1 -66.91 59.89 30.58
CA MET A 1 -66.04 60.94 31.12
C MET A 1 -64.98 61.35 30.11
N PHE A 2 -64.30 60.38 29.49
CA PHE A 2 -63.25 60.61 28.51
C PHE A 2 -63.76 60.54 27.06
N LYS A 3 -63.18 61.36 26.17
CA LYS A 3 -63.39 61.31 24.72
C LYS A 3 -62.07 61.19 24.00
N LEU A 4 -61.96 60.26 23.05
CA LEU A 4 -60.80 60.18 22.16
C LEU A 4 -60.88 61.26 21.09
N ALA A 5 -59.85 62.08 20.98
CA ALA A 5 -59.67 63.03 19.89
C ALA A 5 -59.05 62.35 18.66
N HIS A 6 -59.26 62.96 17.49
CA HIS A 6 -58.80 62.42 16.21
C HIS A 6 -57.27 62.29 16.10
N ASN A 7 -56.52 62.96 16.99
CA ASN A 7 -55.07 62.89 17.08
C ASN A 7 -54.55 61.81 18.05
N GLY A 8 -55.42 60.93 18.57
CA GLY A 8 -55.04 59.86 19.50
C GLY A 8 -55.00 60.29 20.97
N ASN A 9 -55.31 61.54 21.30
CA ASN A 9 -55.34 62.00 22.68
C ASN A 9 -56.68 61.67 23.35
N VAL A 10 -56.64 61.12 24.56
CA VAL A 10 -57.80 60.92 25.43
C VAL A 10 -58.01 62.20 26.23
N LEU A 11 -59.14 62.85 26.00
CA LEU A 11 -59.49 64.13 26.58
C LEU A 11 -60.54 63.97 27.68
N LEU A 12 -60.36 64.68 28.79
CA LEU A 12 -61.35 64.89 29.83
C LEU A 12 -61.92 66.30 29.71
N ASP A 13 -63.24 66.40 29.50
CA ASP A 13 -63.97 67.68 29.51
C ASP A 13 -64.40 67.99 30.95
N THR A 14 -63.67 68.92 31.58
CA THR A 14 -63.79 69.24 33.01
C THR A 14 -65.02 70.10 33.32
N SER A 15 -65.72 70.59 32.29
CA SER A 15 -66.95 71.39 32.44
C SER A 15 -68.20 70.57 32.77
N LYS A 16 -68.19 69.27 32.44
CA LYS A 16 -69.34 68.35 32.64
C LYS A 16 -69.26 67.52 33.91
N SER A 17 -68.05 67.31 34.42
CA SER A 17 -67.79 66.58 35.66
C SER A 17 -66.43 67.01 36.18
N ALA A 18 -66.41 67.80 37.25
CA ALA A 18 -65.17 68.24 37.89
C ALA A 18 -64.52 67.04 38.62
N PRO A 19 -63.28 66.65 38.28
CA PRO A 19 -62.63 65.50 38.90
C PRO A 19 -62.20 65.81 40.35
N ALA A 20 -62.36 64.84 41.25
CA ALA A 20 -62.13 65.03 42.68
C ALA A 20 -60.63 65.12 43.07
N SER A 21 -59.75 64.43 42.34
CA SER A 21 -58.29 64.44 42.56
C SER A 21 -57.55 63.86 41.35
N ALA A 22 -56.22 64.05 41.29
CA ALA A 22 -55.37 63.41 40.29
C ALA A 22 -55.46 61.88 40.34
N ALA A 23 -55.53 61.31 41.56
CA ALA A 23 -55.71 59.88 41.77
C ALA A 23 -57.07 59.38 41.23
N PHE A 24 -58.14 60.16 41.39
CA PHE A 24 -59.45 59.84 40.85
C PHE A 24 -59.46 59.80 39.31
N ILE A 25 -58.71 60.69 38.64
CA ILE A 25 -58.58 60.66 37.18
C ILE A 25 -57.85 59.40 36.72
N ILE A 26 -56.74 59.04 37.39
CA ILE A 26 -55.95 57.85 37.06
C ILE A 26 -56.77 56.57 37.25
N GLU A 27 -57.51 56.47 38.36
CA GLU A 27 -58.38 55.33 38.67
C GLU A 27 -59.58 55.26 37.69
N ALA A 28 -60.15 56.41 37.33
CA ALA A 28 -61.22 56.48 36.34
C ALA A 28 -60.75 56.09 34.93
N ILE A 29 -59.50 56.40 34.55
CA ILE A 29 -58.91 55.96 33.27
C ILE A 29 -58.67 54.45 33.29
N ALA A 30 -58.16 53.92 34.41
CA ALA A 30 -57.94 52.49 34.60
C ALA A 30 -59.25 51.67 34.52
N GLN A 31 -60.38 52.25 34.89
CA GLN A 31 -61.72 51.66 34.76
C GLN A 31 -62.43 51.99 33.43
N SER A 32 -61.79 52.77 32.56
CA SER A 32 -62.37 53.18 31.27
C SER A 32 -61.88 52.29 30.11
N PRO A 33 -62.49 52.42 28.91
CA PRO A 33 -62.00 51.75 27.70
C PRO A 33 -60.59 52.18 27.25
N TYR A 34 -59.98 53.16 27.92
CA TYR A 34 -58.65 53.71 27.63
C TYR A 34 -57.59 53.30 28.67
N SER A 35 -57.86 52.25 29.44
CA SER A 35 -56.96 51.74 30.50
C SER A 35 -55.57 51.33 30.00
N GLU A 36 -55.46 50.97 28.72
CA GLU A 36 -54.21 50.58 28.06
C GLU A 36 -53.47 51.75 27.38
N CYS A 37 -54.01 52.97 27.42
CA CYS A 37 -53.36 54.16 26.88
C CYS A 37 -52.27 54.68 27.83
N GLU A 38 -51.29 55.41 27.29
CA GLU A 38 -50.24 56.02 28.09
C GLU A 38 -50.78 57.21 28.88
N ILE A 39 -50.84 57.09 30.21
CA ILE A 39 -51.36 58.13 31.09
C ILE A 39 -50.38 59.29 31.16
N ASN A 40 -50.85 60.50 30.85
CA ASN A 40 -50.03 61.71 30.93
C ASN A 40 -50.07 62.29 32.36
N HIS A 41 -49.24 61.72 33.23
CA HIS A 41 -49.17 62.12 34.64
C HIS A 41 -48.80 63.59 34.84
N ASP A 42 -47.95 64.15 33.98
CA ASP A 42 -47.52 65.55 34.08
C ASP A 42 -48.66 66.51 33.74
N ALA A 43 -49.42 66.25 32.68
CA ALA A 43 -50.59 67.04 32.33
C ALA A 43 -51.66 66.99 33.43
N ILE A 44 -51.90 65.80 34.00
CA ILE A 44 -52.87 65.60 35.09
C ILE A 44 -52.44 66.36 36.35
N ASN A 45 -51.17 66.29 36.74
CA ASN A 45 -50.67 67.00 37.92
C ASN A 45 -50.65 68.52 37.73
N ASN A 46 -50.27 69.00 36.55
CA ASN A 46 -50.29 70.42 36.22
C ASN A 46 -51.70 71.02 36.26
N TYR A 47 -52.72 70.25 35.88
CA TYR A 47 -54.11 70.68 35.97
C TYR A 47 -54.52 71.04 37.40
N PHE A 48 -54.21 70.20 38.39
CA PHE A 48 -54.57 70.43 39.80
C PHE A 48 -53.72 71.52 40.50
N ASN A 49 -52.52 71.80 39.97
CA ASN A 49 -51.63 72.84 40.51
C ASN A 49 -51.82 74.22 39.87
N SER A 50 -52.62 74.32 38.79
CA SER A 50 -52.84 75.58 38.06
C SER A 50 -53.96 76.44 38.67
N ALA A 51 -53.74 77.76 38.75
CA ALA A 51 -54.76 78.70 39.25
C ALA A 51 -55.93 78.93 38.28
N THR A 52 -55.78 78.54 37.01
CA THR A 52 -56.81 78.59 35.97
C THR A 52 -56.80 77.29 35.15
N PRO A 53 -57.50 76.23 35.59
CA PRO A 53 -57.50 74.95 34.90
C PRO A 53 -58.13 75.05 33.50
N GLU A 54 -57.45 74.46 32.50
CA GLU A 54 -57.97 74.37 31.14
C GLU A 54 -59.24 73.50 31.07
N ARG A 55 -60.19 73.86 30.21
CA ARG A 55 -61.48 73.14 30.08
C ARG A 55 -61.35 71.73 29.51
N ILE A 56 -60.24 71.45 28.82
CA ILE A 56 -59.98 70.17 28.16
C ILE A 56 -58.61 69.70 28.64
N LEU A 57 -58.59 68.58 29.37
CA LEU A 57 -57.36 67.99 29.87
C LEU A 57 -57.00 66.77 29.02
N VAL A 58 -55.78 66.74 28.46
CA VAL A 58 -55.23 65.53 27.84
C VAL A 58 -54.77 64.59 28.96
N VAL A 59 -55.50 63.49 29.15
CA VAL A 59 -55.25 62.58 30.27
C VAL A 59 -54.48 61.33 29.88
N ALA A 60 -54.57 60.91 28.62
CA ALA A 60 -53.77 59.81 28.10
C ALA A 60 -53.53 59.97 26.59
N THR A 61 -52.49 59.33 26.05
CA THR A 61 -52.20 59.32 24.61
C THR A 61 -52.20 57.89 24.08
N ARG A 62 -52.76 57.72 22.89
CA ARG A 62 -52.83 56.45 22.18
C ARG A 62 -51.63 56.30 21.28
N HIS A 63 -50.89 55.21 21.44
CA HIS A 63 -49.77 54.86 20.56
C HIS A 63 -50.07 53.55 19.84
N ASP A 64 -50.02 53.59 18.52
CA ASP A 64 -50.15 52.39 17.69
C ASP A 64 -48.86 51.58 17.73
N ALA A 65 -48.94 50.28 17.43
CA ALA A 65 -47.77 49.42 17.39
C ALA A 65 -46.84 49.81 16.23
N THR A 66 -45.54 49.90 16.50
CA THR A 66 -44.53 50.27 15.50
C THR A 66 -43.43 49.23 15.42
N LEU A 67 -43.04 48.84 14.20
CA LEU A 67 -41.91 47.96 13.95
C LEU A 67 -40.77 48.78 13.33
N SER A 68 -39.63 48.85 14.02
CA SER A 68 -38.38 49.28 13.41
C SER A 68 -37.56 48.05 13.02
N VAL A 69 -36.92 48.09 11.85
CA VAL A 69 -36.02 47.02 11.40
C VAL A 69 -34.64 47.61 11.26
N GLU A 70 -33.69 47.06 12.01
CA GLU A 70 -32.28 47.43 11.97
C GLU A 70 -31.50 46.28 11.35
N ILE A 71 -30.65 46.60 10.38
CA ILE A 71 -29.71 45.66 9.78
C ILE A 71 -28.37 45.86 10.49
N SER A 72 -27.75 44.76 10.92
CA SER A 72 -26.41 44.79 11.50
C SER A 72 -25.37 45.33 10.52
N ASP A 73 -24.28 45.90 11.02
CA ASP A 73 -23.21 46.49 10.19
C ASP A 73 -22.60 45.49 9.20
N ASP A 74 -22.55 44.20 9.58
CA ASP A 74 -22.09 43.09 8.74
C ASP A 74 -23.11 42.67 7.67
N LYS A 75 -24.31 43.26 7.68
CA LYS A 75 -25.44 42.95 6.80
C LYS A 75 -25.87 41.47 6.84
N MET A 76 -25.53 40.74 7.90
CA MET A 76 -25.83 39.31 8.05
C MET A 76 -27.09 39.05 8.86
N LEU A 77 -27.59 40.03 9.61
CA LEU A 77 -28.76 39.88 10.47
C LEU A 77 -29.67 41.11 10.32
N ALA A 78 -30.94 40.89 10.02
CA ALA A 78 -31.97 41.91 10.17
C ALA A 78 -32.74 41.64 11.46
N THR A 79 -32.72 42.58 12.39
CA THR A 79 -33.42 42.50 13.67
C THR A 79 -34.61 43.45 13.64
N GLY A 80 -35.80 42.93 13.91
CA GLY A 80 -37.00 43.73 14.10
C GLY A 80 -37.20 44.03 15.57
N THR A 81 -37.43 45.29 15.90
CA THR A 81 -37.83 45.75 17.22
C THR A 81 -39.28 46.22 17.14
N LEU A 82 -40.17 45.46 17.78
CA LEU A 82 -41.59 45.72 17.83
C LEU A 82 -41.93 46.40 19.16
N THR A 83 -42.43 47.62 19.06
CA THR A 83 -43.03 48.36 20.18
C THR A 83 -44.52 48.13 20.17
N LEU A 84 -45.05 47.54 21.24
CA LEU A 84 -46.46 47.20 21.35
C LEU A 84 -47.35 48.44 21.48
N ALA A 85 -48.56 48.36 20.93
CA ALA A 85 -49.54 49.43 21.03
C ALA A 85 -49.89 49.73 22.50
N LYS A 86 -50.07 51.02 22.82
CA LYS A 86 -50.66 51.49 24.08
C LYS A 86 -52.04 52.06 23.77
N GLY A 87 -53.04 51.18 23.81
CA GLY A 87 -54.44 51.47 23.47
C GLY A 87 -54.72 51.75 21.99
N GLY A 88 -53.70 51.64 21.12
CA GLY A 88 -53.75 51.85 19.67
C GLY A 88 -54.00 50.57 18.86
N ALA A 89 -53.85 50.68 17.54
CA ALA A 89 -53.97 49.52 16.64
C ALA A 89 -52.74 48.60 16.71
N THR A 90 -52.98 47.29 16.60
CA THR A 90 -51.91 46.29 16.48
C THR A 90 -51.33 46.30 15.06
N LEU A 91 -50.08 45.87 14.93
CA LEU A 91 -49.41 45.85 13.63
C LEU A 91 -49.83 44.62 12.83
N SER A 92 -50.34 44.84 11.62
CA SER A 92 -50.72 43.75 10.72
C SER A 92 -49.49 43.14 10.00
N PHE A 93 -49.63 41.90 9.55
CA PHE A 93 -48.56 41.19 8.82
C PHE A 93 -48.15 41.91 7.53
N ASP A 94 -49.10 42.52 6.82
CA ASP A 94 -48.83 43.25 5.57
C ASP A 94 -48.12 44.58 5.81
N GLU A 95 -48.45 45.28 6.91
CA GLU A 95 -47.73 46.49 7.33
C GLU A 95 -46.31 46.15 7.78
N ALA A 96 -46.13 45.08 8.55
CA ALA A 96 -44.82 44.62 8.98
C ALA A 96 -43.93 44.21 7.79
N LYS A 97 -44.50 43.61 6.74
CA LYS A 97 -43.79 43.34 5.47
C LYS A 97 -43.36 44.62 4.75
N LYS A 98 -44.19 45.67 4.75
CA LYS A 98 -43.82 46.95 4.15
C LYS A 98 -42.62 47.56 4.87
N GLU A 99 -42.55 47.47 6.19
CA GLU A 99 -41.39 47.93 6.96
C GLU A 99 -40.11 47.13 6.67
N LEU A 100 -40.21 45.82 6.47
CA LEU A 100 -39.10 44.97 6.01
C LEU A 100 -38.56 45.36 4.63
N VAL A 101 -39.47 45.66 3.69
CA VAL A 101 -39.10 46.12 2.34
C VAL A 101 -38.47 47.51 2.38
N LYS A 102 -39.02 48.44 3.18
CA LYS A 102 -38.42 49.76 3.42
C LYS A 102 -37.03 49.67 4.03
N ALA A 103 -36.79 48.67 4.90
CA ALA A 103 -35.48 48.38 5.47
C ALA A 103 -34.52 47.64 4.51
N HIS A 104 -34.91 47.40 3.25
CA HIS A 104 -34.09 46.76 2.21
C HIS A 104 -33.72 45.29 2.48
N VAL A 105 -34.57 44.55 3.20
CA VAL A 105 -34.39 43.10 3.40
C VAL A 105 -34.86 42.36 2.15
N ALA A 106 -33.92 41.81 1.36
CA ALA A 106 -34.21 41.14 0.10
C ALA A 106 -34.10 39.61 0.17
N ARG A 107 -33.19 39.08 0.99
CA ARG A 107 -32.87 37.63 1.06
C ARG A 107 -32.73 37.15 2.50
N GLY A 108 -33.01 35.87 2.75
CA GLY A 108 -32.88 35.28 4.09
C GLY A 108 -34.04 35.57 5.06
N TYR A 109 -35.12 36.21 4.60
CA TYR A 109 -36.36 36.38 5.35
C TYR A 109 -37.06 35.03 5.57
N LYS A 110 -37.52 34.79 6.79
CA LYS A 110 -38.38 33.64 7.12
C LYS A 110 -39.68 34.13 7.71
N GLN A 111 -40.81 33.78 7.08
CA GLN A 111 -42.15 34.16 7.50
C GLN A 111 -42.43 33.80 8.98
N ALA A 112 -42.00 32.61 9.41
CA ALA A 112 -42.16 32.14 10.78
C ALA A 112 -41.54 33.09 11.83
N PHE A 113 -40.43 33.75 11.53
CA PHE A 113 -39.79 34.67 12.48
C PHE A 113 -40.58 35.97 12.65
N LEU A 114 -41.20 36.46 11.57
CA LEU A 114 -42.07 37.64 11.64
C LEU A 114 -43.36 37.31 12.40
N GLU A 115 -43.97 36.15 12.13
CA GLU A 115 -45.16 35.70 12.84
C GLU A 115 -44.89 35.54 14.34
N GLN A 116 -43.75 34.94 14.72
CA GLN A 116 -43.34 34.83 16.11
C GLN A 116 -43.14 36.19 16.79
N LEU A 117 -42.59 37.18 16.08
CA LEU A 117 -42.42 38.53 16.64
C LEU A 117 -43.79 39.23 16.82
N LEU A 118 -44.69 39.10 15.84
CA LEU A 118 -46.03 39.70 15.88
C LEU A 118 -46.96 39.01 16.89
N GLN A 119 -46.80 37.71 17.13
CA GLN A 119 -47.60 36.96 18.12
C GLN A 119 -47.40 37.52 19.53
N LYS A 120 -46.22 38.03 19.85
CA LYS A 120 -45.91 38.63 21.15
C LYS A 120 -46.74 39.87 21.45
N GLN A 121 -47.38 40.48 20.46
CA GLN A 121 -48.34 41.58 20.66
C GLN A 121 -49.58 41.15 21.46
N PHE A 122 -49.91 39.86 21.47
CA PHE A 122 -51.06 39.32 22.19
C PHE A 122 -50.69 38.69 23.53
N GLU A 123 -49.40 38.49 23.79
CA GLU A 123 -48.89 37.78 24.98
C GLU A 123 -48.30 38.71 26.04
N LEU A 124 -47.84 39.90 25.64
CA LEU A 124 -47.10 40.82 26.49
C LEU A 124 -47.91 42.09 26.79
N PRO A 125 -47.60 42.76 27.93
CA PRO A 125 -48.35 43.94 28.34
C PRO A 125 -48.18 45.12 27.35
N PRO A 126 -49.20 45.98 27.21
CA PRO A 126 -49.15 47.17 26.37
C PRO A 126 -47.90 48.03 26.62
N GLY A 127 -47.26 48.47 25.54
CA GLY A 127 -46.03 49.27 25.59
C GLY A 127 -44.72 48.50 25.83
N ALA A 128 -44.74 47.17 25.93
CA ALA A 128 -43.51 46.38 25.95
C ALA A 128 -42.75 46.52 24.62
N VAL A 129 -41.42 46.37 24.69
CA VAL A 129 -40.55 46.38 23.51
C VAL A 129 -39.94 44.99 23.35
N VAL A 130 -40.09 44.41 22.16
CA VAL A 130 -39.53 43.09 21.87
C VAL A 130 -38.73 43.10 20.60
N SER A 131 -37.52 42.55 20.67
CA SER A 131 -36.66 42.35 19.50
C SER A 131 -36.60 40.88 19.07
N GLY A 132 -36.41 40.65 17.78
CA GLY A 132 -36.22 39.31 17.22
C GLY A 132 -35.59 39.33 15.82
N PRO A 133 -34.90 38.25 15.42
CA PRO A 133 -34.27 38.17 14.10
C PRO A 133 -35.33 37.93 13.02
N LEU A 134 -35.43 38.81 12.04
CA LEU A 134 -36.39 38.71 10.92
C LEU A 134 -35.78 38.08 9.66
N ALA A 135 -34.49 38.29 9.42
CA ALA A 135 -33.76 37.67 8.32
C ALA A 135 -32.32 37.33 8.72
N LYS A 136 -31.78 36.26 8.13
CA LYS A 136 -30.38 35.83 8.32
C LYS A 136 -29.71 35.60 6.97
N GLY A 137 -28.54 36.20 6.78
CA GLY A 137 -27.64 35.92 5.67
C GLY A 137 -27.03 34.52 5.80
N ARG A 138 -26.39 34.05 4.72
CA ARG A 138 -25.64 32.80 4.68
C ARG A 138 -24.20 33.11 4.33
N LEU A 139 -23.26 32.67 5.16
CA LEU A 139 -21.83 32.82 4.86
C LEU A 139 -21.43 31.94 3.66
N PRO A 140 -20.48 32.39 2.82
CA PRO A 140 -19.92 31.55 1.76
C PRO A 140 -19.19 30.36 2.38
N THR A 141 -19.22 29.22 1.69
CA THR A 141 -18.44 28.04 2.06
C THR A 141 -17.44 27.76 0.95
N ASP A 142 -16.15 27.85 1.27
CA ASP A 142 -15.10 27.58 0.31
C ASP A 142 -15.13 26.12 -0.17
N GLY A 143 -14.72 25.92 -1.42
CA GLY A 143 -14.54 24.60 -2.00
C GLY A 143 -13.39 23.84 -1.33
N GLN A 144 -13.40 22.52 -1.44
CA GLN A 144 -12.32 21.67 -0.97
C GLN A 144 -11.33 21.42 -2.10
N ASP A 145 -10.04 21.51 -1.78
CA ASP A 145 -8.96 21.19 -2.71
C ASP A 145 -9.00 19.71 -3.12
N SER A 146 -8.46 19.42 -4.30
CA SER A 146 -8.33 18.03 -4.75
C SER A 146 -7.43 17.22 -3.82
N LYS A 147 -7.85 16.02 -3.44
CA LYS A 147 -7.09 15.13 -2.54
C LYS A 147 -6.68 13.85 -3.27
N PHE A 148 -5.54 13.29 -2.91
CA PHE A 148 -5.07 12.01 -3.42
C PHE A 148 -5.28 10.95 -2.36
N LYS A 149 -6.05 9.90 -2.68
CA LYS A 149 -6.25 8.76 -1.80
C LYS A 149 -5.39 7.60 -2.31
N ALA A 150 -4.44 7.16 -1.48
CA ALA A 150 -3.70 5.92 -1.72
C ALA A 150 -4.66 4.73 -1.63
N MET A 151 -4.61 3.86 -2.63
CA MET A 151 -5.41 2.63 -2.71
C MET A 151 -4.60 1.38 -2.34
N VAL A 152 -3.28 1.55 -2.14
CA VAL A 152 -2.33 0.50 -1.79
C VAL A 152 -1.71 0.78 -0.42
N GLU A 153 -1.34 -0.28 0.30
CA GLU A 153 -0.60 -0.15 1.56
C GLU A 153 0.83 0.28 1.29
N THR A 154 1.31 1.29 2.01
CA THR A 154 2.68 1.78 1.86
C THR A 154 3.60 1.15 2.90
N LEU A 155 4.92 1.21 2.68
CA LEU A 155 5.93 0.76 3.65
C LEU A 155 5.72 1.30 5.09
N LYS A 156 5.12 2.48 5.23
CA LYS A 156 4.83 3.12 6.52
C LYS A 156 3.75 2.40 7.33
N ASP A 157 2.86 1.67 6.67
CA ASP A 157 1.73 0.98 7.30
C ASP A 157 2.15 -0.42 7.81
N ARG A 158 3.06 -1.09 7.10
CA ARG A 158 3.63 -2.41 7.46
C ARG A 158 4.33 -2.45 8.81
N LEU A 159 5.01 -1.38 9.22
CA LEU A 159 5.76 -1.31 10.48
C LEU A 159 4.87 -1.41 11.75
N LYS A 160 3.54 -1.45 11.61
CA LYS A 160 2.59 -1.40 12.74
C LYS A 160 1.99 -2.74 13.15
N ALA A 161 2.20 -3.84 12.41
CA ALA A 161 1.60 -5.14 12.75
C ALA A 161 2.49 -6.35 12.35
N PRO A 162 3.08 -7.10 13.30
CA PRO A 162 3.73 -8.39 13.02
C PRO A 162 2.70 -9.48 12.69
N LYS A 163 3.11 -10.48 11.90
CA LYS A 163 2.22 -11.53 11.39
C LYS A 163 2.02 -12.67 12.42
N LEU A 164 0.77 -13.11 12.59
CA LEU A 164 0.42 -14.32 13.35
C LEU A 164 0.68 -15.57 12.47
N LYS A 165 1.37 -16.58 13.01
CA LYS A 165 1.50 -17.90 12.37
C LYS A 165 0.20 -18.71 12.52
N GLU A 166 0.03 -19.73 11.68
CA GLU A 166 -1.13 -20.64 11.69
C GLU A 166 -1.27 -21.43 13.00
N ASP A 167 -0.20 -21.59 13.77
CA ASP A 167 -0.19 -22.27 15.07
C ASP A 167 -0.51 -21.34 16.27
N GLY A 168 -0.75 -20.05 16.02
CA GLY A 168 -1.01 -19.04 17.04
C GLY A 168 0.24 -18.41 17.67
N SER A 169 1.46 -18.82 17.28
CA SER A 169 2.68 -18.13 17.66
C SER A 169 2.94 -16.91 16.77
N VAL A 170 3.52 -15.84 17.34
CA VAL A 170 3.84 -14.62 16.59
C VAL A 170 5.34 -14.60 16.34
N ASP A 171 5.74 -14.57 15.06
CA ASP A 171 7.13 -14.24 14.75
C ASP A 171 7.31 -12.73 14.87
N MET A 172 7.92 -12.28 15.96
CA MET A 172 8.20 -10.85 16.15
C MET A 172 9.21 -10.30 15.14
N ARG A 173 9.76 -11.14 14.24
CA ARG A 173 10.70 -10.79 13.17
C ARG A 173 10.08 -10.84 11.77
N ASP A 174 8.83 -11.31 11.63
CA ASP A 174 8.13 -11.38 10.34
C ASP A 174 7.01 -10.32 10.29
N PHE A 175 7.28 -9.24 9.56
CA PHE A 175 6.33 -8.15 9.30
C PHE A 175 5.49 -8.40 8.03
N GLY A 176 5.42 -9.64 7.54
CA GLY A 176 4.75 -9.98 6.29
C GLY A 176 5.53 -9.58 5.03
N LYS A 177 4.97 -9.91 3.86
CA LYS A 177 5.54 -9.54 2.56
C LYS A 177 5.57 -8.02 2.40
N LEU A 178 6.57 -7.53 1.68
CA LEU A 178 6.53 -6.14 1.22
C LEU A 178 5.28 -5.94 0.36
N ALA A 179 4.54 -4.85 0.58
CA ALA A 179 3.43 -4.47 -0.26
C ALA A 179 3.96 -4.23 -1.68
N SER A 180 3.79 -5.24 -2.53
CA SER A 180 4.18 -5.24 -3.93
C SER A 180 2.92 -5.11 -4.76
N VAL A 181 2.94 -4.19 -5.71
CA VAL A 181 1.84 -3.97 -6.65
C VAL A 181 2.11 -4.70 -7.94
N LYS A 182 1.06 -5.05 -8.67
CA LYS A 182 1.16 -5.67 -10.01
C LYS A 182 0.96 -4.65 -11.12
N PRO A 183 1.47 -4.90 -12.35
CA PRO A 183 1.12 -4.10 -13.51
C PRO A 183 -0.41 -4.01 -13.68
N GLY A 184 -0.91 -2.80 -13.86
CA GLY A 184 -2.34 -2.47 -13.99
C GLY A 184 -3.06 -2.22 -12.66
N GLU A 185 -2.39 -2.33 -11.51
CA GLU A 185 -3.01 -2.10 -10.21
C GLU A 185 -3.21 -0.61 -9.91
N LEU A 186 -4.33 -0.26 -9.27
CA LEU A 186 -4.69 1.12 -8.93
C LEU A 186 -3.91 1.58 -7.69
N LEU A 187 -3.07 2.60 -7.86
CA LEU A 187 -2.20 3.14 -6.81
C LEU A 187 -2.84 4.33 -6.09
N ILE A 188 -3.32 5.30 -6.86
CA ILE A 188 -3.93 6.53 -6.35
C ILE A 188 -5.26 6.78 -7.05
N GLN A 189 -6.25 7.18 -6.27
CA GLN A 189 -7.48 7.80 -6.76
C GLN A 189 -7.51 9.28 -6.34
N GLN A 190 -7.53 10.17 -7.33
CA GLN A 190 -7.71 11.61 -7.13
C GLN A 190 -9.19 11.93 -6.88
N GLN A 191 -9.47 12.64 -5.80
CA GLN A 191 -10.76 13.25 -5.52
C GLN A 191 -10.80 14.66 -6.13
N PRO A 192 -11.80 14.99 -6.97
CA PRO A 192 -11.88 16.29 -7.62
C PRO A 192 -12.09 17.42 -6.61
N ALA A 193 -11.58 18.61 -6.93
CA ALA A 193 -11.86 19.81 -6.16
C ALA A 193 -13.36 20.15 -6.23
N THR A 194 -13.94 20.64 -5.13
CA THR A 194 -15.35 21.03 -5.11
C THR A 194 -15.52 22.52 -5.39
N PRO A 195 -16.62 22.93 -6.06
CA PRO A 195 -16.94 24.34 -6.18
C PRO A 195 -17.29 24.90 -4.79
N GLY A 196 -16.87 26.14 -4.53
CA GLY A 196 -17.35 26.89 -3.37
C GLY A 196 -18.84 27.21 -3.51
N GLN A 197 -19.55 27.31 -2.39
CA GLN A 197 -20.94 27.72 -2.35
C GLN A 197 -21.03 29.19 -1.95
N GLU A 198 -21.57 30.01 -2.84
CA GLU A 198 -21.77 31.44 -2.60
C GLU A 198 -22.68 31.68 -1.38
N GLY A 199 -22.26 32.66 -0.58
CA GLY A 199 -23.07 33.22 0.49
C GLY A 199 -23.95 34.36 0.01
N PHE A 200 -24.79 34.87 0.89
CA PHE A 200 -25.55 36.09 0.64
C PHE A 200 -25.82 36.86 1.93
N THR A 201 -25.86 38.19 1.84
CA THR A 201 -26.29 39.08 2.93
C THR A 201 -27.81 39.20 2.97
N VAL A 202 -28.38 39.77 4.04
CA VAL A 202 -29.83 39.99 4.14
C VAL A 202 -30.36 41.02 3.14
N ILE A 203 -29.48 41.89 2.62
CA ILE A 203 -29.78 42.90 1.60
C ILE A 203 -29.73 42.30 0.18
N GLY A 204 -29.21 41.07 0.04
CA GLY A 204 -29.15 40.34 -1.23
C GLY A 204 -27.81 40.39 -1.95
N ASP A 205 -26.78 41.02 -1.36
CA ASP A 205 -25.41 40.99 -1.90
C ASP A 205 -24.88 39.56 -1.89
N VAL A 206 -24.26 39.13 -2.99
CA VAL A 206 -23.63 37.81 -3.10
C VAL A 206 -22.23 37.87 -2.47
N LEU A 207 -21.96 36.94 -1.55
CA LEU A 207 -20.64 36.77 -0.96
C LEU A 207 -19.90 35.68 -1.75
N PRO A 208 -18.82 36.02 -2.49
CA PRO A 208 -18.12 35.06 -3.32
C PRO A 208 -17.42 34.00 -2.45
N ALA A 209 -17.52 32.73 -2.86
CA ALA A 209 -16.76 31.64 -2.28
C ALA A 209 -15.54 31.33 -3.14
N LYS A 210 -14.44 30.89 -2.53
CA LYS A 210 -13.27 30.45 -3.29
C LYS A 210 -13.48 29.00 -3.77
N PRO A 211 -13.25 28.69 -5.05
CA PRO A 211 -13.22 27.30 -5.50
C PRO A 211 -11.99 26.60 -4.90
N GLY A 212 -12.10 25.29 -4.66
CA GLY A 212 -10.96 24.48 -4.26
C GLY A 212 -9.86 24.45 -5.33
N GLN A 213 -8.61 24.35 -4.91
CA GLN A 213 -7.46 24.23 -5.80
C GLN A 213 -7.41 22.85 -6.43
N VAL A 214 -7.08 22.81 -7.74
CA VAL A 214 -6.86 21.57 -8.48
C VAL A 214 -5.37 21.29 -8.54
N HIS A 215 -4.95 20.19 -7.93
CA HIS A 215 -3.60 19.66 -8.05
C HIS A 215 -3.56 18.60 -9.16
N ALA A 216 -2.58 18.67 -10.04
CA ALA A 216 -2.40 17.65 -11.08
C ALA A 216 -1.81 16.37 -10.46
N LEU A 217 -2.38 15.22 -10.82
CA LEU A 217 -1.81 13.91 -10.53
C LEU A 217 -0.54 13.72 -11.36
N ILE A 218 0.55 13.30 -10.70
CA ILE A 218 1.85 13.08 -11.33
C ILE A 218 2.12 11.57 -11.39
N ALA A 219 2.45 11.07 -12.57
CA ALA A 219 2.98 9.71 -12.73
C ALA A 219 4.50 9.71 -12.57
N GLY A 220 4.99 9.01 -11.55
CA GLY A 220 6.41 8.71 -11.41
C GLY A 220 6.83 7.51 -12.27
N GLU A 221 8.12 7.15 -12.21
CA GLU A 221 8.63 5.95 -12.89
C GLU A 221 7.86 4.69 -12.46
N GLY A 222 7.66 3.75 -13.39
CA GLY A 222 6.89 2.53 -13.12
C GLY A 222 5.38 2.75 -12.95
N THR A 223 4.85 3.93 -13.27
CA THR A 223 3.41 4.25 -13.19
C THR A 223 2.91 5.00 -14.41
N GLU A 224 1.61 4.93 -14.68
CA GLU A 224 0.93 5.72 -15.71
C GLU A 224 -0.41 6.24 -15.23
N ILE A 225 -0.84 7.40 -15.74
CA ILE A 225 -2.22 7.88 -15.54
C ILE A 225 -3.14 7.06 -16.45
N SER A 226 -4.24 6.56 -15.88
CA SER A 226 -5.20 5.74 -16.62
C SER A 226 -5.75 6.47 -17.84
N LYS A 227 -5.73 5.79 -18.99
CA LYS A 227 -6.25 6.30 -20.27
C LYS A 227 -7.77 6.46 -20.26
N THR A 228 -8.47 5.69 -19.43
CA THR A 228 -9.93 5.74 -19.29
C THR A 228 -10.37 6.73 -18.23
N ASN A 229 -9.57 6.93 -17.17
CA ASN A 229 -9.89 7.86 -16.09
C ASN A 229 -8.65 8.69 -15.67
N PRO A 230 -8.56 9.99 -16.01
CA PRO A 230 -7.39 10.81 -15.69
C PRO A 230 -7.21 11.08 -14.18
N MET A 231 -8.14 10.64 -13.32
CA MET A 231 -8.05 10.73 -11.86
C MET A 231 -7.44 9.46 -11.23
N GLU A 232 -7.04 8.48 -12.02
CA GLU A 232 -6.47 7.21 -11.53
C GLU A 232 -5.01 7.07 -11.96
N LEU A 233 -4.16 6.71 -11.00
CA LEU A 233 -2.77 6.32 -11.25
C LEU A 233 -2.65 4.80 -11.17
N LEU A 234 -2.15 4.19 -12.23
CA LEU A 234 -1.96 2.75 -12.35
C LEU A 234 -0.48 2.40 -12.32
N SER A 235 -0.13 1.23 -11.79
CA SER A 235 1.21 0.69 -11.95
C SER A 235 1.44 0.17 -13.37
N THR A 236 2.63 0.39 -13.93
CA THR A 236 3.05 -0.25 -15.20
C THR A 236 3.94 -1.47 -14.97
N ILE A 237 4.55 -1.59 -13.80
CA ILE A 237 5.48 -2.68 -13.45
C ILE A 237 5.07 -3.37 -12.13
N ALA A 238 5.69 -4.50 -11.81
CA ALA A 238 5.59 -5.07 -10.46
C ALA A 238 6.65 -4.44 -9.56
N GLY A 239 6.32 -4.11 -8.31
CA GLY A 239 7.32 -3.53 -7.39
C GLY A 239 6.73 -2.82 -6.18
N VAL A 240 7.56 -2.05 -5.48
CA VAL A 240 7.16 -1.31 -4.28
C VAL A 240 6.61 0.07 -4.63
N PRO A 241 5.38 0.42 -4.22
CA PRO A 241 4.86 1.77 -4.41
C PRO A 241 5.54 2.76 -3.45
N VAL A 242 6.09 3.83 -4.01
CA VAL A 242 6.74 4.92 -3.28
C VAL A 242 5.96 6.22 -3.52
N GLU A 243 5.50 6.84 -2.43
CA GLU A 243 4.82 8.14 -2.47
C GLU A 243 5.77 9.23 -2.96
N ILE A 244 5.32 10.02 -3.95
CA ILE A 244 5.98 11.25 -4.40
C ILE A 244 5.00 12.42 -4.27
N ASN A 245 5.46 13.65 -4.47
CA ASN A 245 4.59 14.82 -4.42
C ASN A 245 3.48 14.70 -5.48
N ASN A 246 2.22 14.71 -5.05
CA ASN A 246 1.02 14.58 -5.90
C ASN A 246 1.00 13.32 -6.78
N GLY A 247 1.64 12.22 -6.36
CA GLY A 247 1.75 11.00 -7.16
C GLY A 247 2.36 9.82 -6.43
N MET A 248 2.61 8.75 -7.19
CA MET A 248 3.42 7.61 -6.76
C MET A 248 4.35 7.19 -7.91
N ARG A 249 5.41 6.47 -7.54
CA ARG A 249 6.23 5.69 -8.46
C ARG A 249 6.26 4.23 -7.99
N VAL A 250 6.67 3.30 -8.84
CA VAL A 250 6.86 1.89 -8.47
C VAL A 250 8.29 1.51 -8.81
N ASP A 251 9.02 1.04 -7.80
CA ASP A 251 10.41 0.60 -7.93
C ASP A 251 10.43 -0.95 -7.92
N ASP A 252 11.04 -1.58 -8.93
CA ASP A 252 11.24 -3.05 -9.05
C ASP A 252 12.44 -3.56 -8.23
N ILE A 253 13.22 -2.63 -7.68
CA ILE A 253 14.35 -2.87 -6.78
C ILE A 253 14.01 -2.34 -5.39
N PHE A 254 13.98 -3.23 -4.41
CA PHE A 254 13.82 -2.85 -3.00
C PHE A 254 15.20 -2.57 -2.38
N THR A 255 15.48 -1.30 -2.08
CA THR A 255 16.71 -0.90 -1.41
C THR A 255 16.49 -0.67 0.09
N ILE A 256 17.34 -1.27 0.92
CA ILE A 256 17.35 -1.13 2.37
C ILE A 256 18.77 -0.92 2.89
N ASN A 257 18.92 -0.26 4.04
CA ASN A 257 20.23 -0.05 4.65
C ASN A 257 20.79 -1.36 5.21
N ASP A 258 20.15 -1.91 6.22
CA ASP A 258 20.51 -3.18 6.88
C ASP A 258 19.29 -4.09 6.98
N VAL A 259 19.54 -5.39 7.14
CA VAL A 259 18.50 -6.35 7.48
C VAL A 259 18.78 -6.85 8.88
N SER A 260 17.96 -6.38 9.83
CA SER A 260 18.10 -6.61 11.27
C SER A 260 16.77 -7.05 11.87
N VAL A 261 16.77 -7.36 13.17
CA VAL A 261 15.53 -7.65 13.91
C VAL A 261 14.51 -6.50 13.80
N LYS A 262 14.97 -5.26 13.60
CA LYS A 262 14.10 -4.07 13.45
C LYS A 262 13.41 -4.01 12.10
N THR A 263 14.08 -4.42 11.04
CA THR A 263 13.53 -4.43 9.68
C THR A 263 12.78 -5.73 9.38
N GLY A 264 13.14 -6.79 10.09
CA GLY A 264 12.61 -8.13 9.95
C GLY A 264 13.06 -8.84 8.68
N HIS A 265 12.44 -9.99 8.42
CA HIS A 265 12.67 -10.76 7.20
C HIS A 265 12.16 -10.02 5.97
N ILE A 266 12.79 -10.30 4.84
CA ILE A 266 12.45 -9.73 3.53
C ILE A 266 11.94 -10.84 2.63
N ASP A 267 10.73 -10.67 2.12
CA ASP A 267 10.15 -11.48 1.05
C ASP A 267 9.63 -10.50 -0.01
N PHE A 268 10.29 -10.47 -1.16
CA PHE A 268 10.09 -9.48 -2.21
C PHE A 268 10.01 -10.09 -3.62
N GLU A 269 8.99 -9.69 -4.36
CA GLU A 269 8.81 -10.04 -5.78
C GLU A 269 9.56 -9.01 -6.65
N GLY A 270 10.88 -9.14 -6.71
CA GLY A 270 11.79 -8.27 -7.45
C GLY A 270 13.23 -8.46 -6.98
N SER A 271 14.10 -7.47 -7.21
CA SER A 271 15.49 -7.50 -6.74
C SER A 271 15.65 -6.75 -5.41
N VAL A 272 16.55 -7.21 -4.54
CA VAL A 272 16.80 -6.61 -3.22
C VAL A 272 18.24 -6.10 -3.15
N VAL A 273 18.41 -4.85 -2.71
CA VAL A 273 19.71 -4.23 -2.47
C VAL A 273 19.85 -3.85 -1.00
N VAL A 274 20.82 -4.44 -0.31
CA VAL A 274 21.18 -4.14 1.07
C VAL A 274 22.47 -3.32 1.06
N SER A 275 22.40 -2.07 1.51
CA SER A 275 23.52 -1.11 1.44
C SER A 275 24.61 -1.36 2.49
N SER A 276 24.27 -2.09 3.54
CA SER A 276 25.15 -2.49 4.65
C SER A 276 25.10 -4.02 4.80
N SER A 277 24.86 -4.54 6.00
CA SER A 277 24.96 -5.97 6.32
C SER A 277 23.59 -6.62 6.61
N VAL A 278 23.59 -7.95 6.59
CA VAL A 278 22.48 -8.81 7.03
C VAL A 278 22.87 -9.43 8.37
N GLU A 279 22.10 -9.13 9.42
CA GLU A 279 22.35 -9.59 10.79
C GLU A 279 22.04 -11.09 11.00
N PRO A 280 22.61 -11.72 12.03
CA PRO A 280 22.36 -13.11 12.40
C PRO A 280 20.89 -13.51 12.47
N GLY A 281 20.55 -14.59 11.74
CA GLY A 281 19.22 -15.19 11.74
C GLY A 281 18.18 -14.43 10.93
N MET A 282 18.59 -13.51 10.05
CA MET A 282 17.71 -12.86 9.08
C MET A 282 17.58 -13.66 7.79
N ARG A 283 16.41 -13.55 7.14
CA ARG A 283 16.11 -14.18 5.85
C ARG A 283 15.75 -13.12 4.81
N ILE A 284 16.29 -13.28 3.60
CA ILE A 284 15.93 -12.51 2.41
C ILE A 284 15.55 -13.50 1.31
N ASN A 285 14.31 -13.39 0.84
CA ASN A 285 13.79 -14.11 -0.31
C ASN A 285 13.45 -13.09 -1.40
N ALA A 286 14.02 -13.27 -2.59
CA ALA A 286 13.80 -12.41 -3.75
C ALA A 286 13.55 -13.27 -4.99
N THR A 287 12.61 -12.86 -5.85
CA THR A 287 12.42 -13.52 -7.15
C THR A 287 13.46 -13.08 -8.19
N GLY A 288 14.04 -11.89 -8.02
CA GLY A 288 15.15 -11.37 -8.81
C GLY A 288 16.50 -11.58 -8.12
N ASP A 289 17.36 -10.58 -8.21
CA ASP A 289 18.73 -10.62 -7.67
C ASP A 289 18.78 -10.13 -6.21
N ILE A 290 19.79 -10.59 -5.46
CA ILE A 290 20.11 -10.04 -4.13
C ILE A 290 21.52 -9.48 -4.14
N THR A 291 21.66 -8.18 -3.86
CA THR A 291 22.95 -7.53 -3.69
C THR A 291 23.13 -7.04 -2.26
N VAL A 292 24.19 -7.47 -1.59
CA VAL A 292 24.58 -7.01 -0.24
C VAL A 292 25.95 -6.36 -0.32
N PHE A 293 26.05 -5.08 0.05
CA PHE A 293 27.33 -4.34 0.04
C PHE A 293 28.21 -4.65 1.26
N GLY A 294 27.61 -5.05 2.37
CA GLY A 294 28.29 -5.48 3.59
C GLY A 294 28.47 -7.00 3.68
N THR A 295 28.42 -7.49 4.90
CA THR A 295 28.60 -8.91 5.26
C THR A 295 27.24 -9.56 5.56
N VAL A 296 27.13 -10.86 5.31
CA VAL A 296 25.97 -11.66 5.70
C VAL A 296 26.40 -12.58 6.82
N GLU A 297 25.87 -12.37 8.03
CA GLU A 297 26.20 -13.19 9.19
C GLU A 297 25.05 -14.14 9.50
N SER A 298 25.29 -15.47 9.51
CA SER A 298 24.30 -16.51 9.84
C SER A 298 22.91 -16.26 9.23
N GLY A 299 22.89 -15.76 7.99
CA GLY A 299 21.69 -15.38 7.27
C GLY A 299 21.27 -16.42 6.23
N GLU A 300 19.99 -16.37 5.85
CA GLU A 300 19.41 -17.19 4.78
C GLU A 300 19.05 -16.31 3.58
N LEU A 301 19.76 -16.48 2.47
CA LEU A 301 19.50 -15.76 1.22
C LEU A 301 18.98 -16.73 0.15
N THR A 302 17.82 -16.42 -0.43
CA THR A 302 17.24 -17.18 -1.55
C THR A 302 16.88 -16.24 -2.68
N ALA A 303 17.50 -16.40 -3.85
CA ALA A 303 17.26 -15.56 -5.03
C ALA A 303 16.83 -16.38 -6.25
N GLY A 304 15.91 -15.85 -7.06
CA GLY A 304 15.61 -16.40 -8.38
C GLY A 304 16.65 -16.02 -9.44
N GLY A 305 17.39 -14.93 -9.23
CA GLY A 305 18.52 -14.49 -10.06
C GLY A 305 19.88 -14.74 -9.39
N ASP A 306 20.74 -13.74 -9.42
CA ASP A 306 22.10 -13.78 -8.86
C ASP A 306 22.15 -13.30 -7.40
N ILE A 307 23.14 -13.76 -6.64
CA ILE A 307 23.45 -13.26 -5.30
C ILE A 307 24.86 -12.69 -5.27
N THR A 308 24.99 -11.38 -5.06
CA THR A 308 26.28 -10.71 -4.91
C THR A 308 26.45 -10.17 -3.50
N VAL A 309 27.46 -10.65 -2.78
CA VAL A 309 27.88 -10.14 -1.47
C VAL A 309 29.26 -9.52 -1.61
N LYS A 310 29.38 -8.20 -1.50
CA LYS A 310 30.64 -7.49 -1.74
C LYS A 310 31.70 -7.80 -0.68
N GLN A 311 31.30 -8.12 0.55
CA GLN A 311 32.21 -8.57 1.60
C GLN A 311 32.12 -10.10 1.78
N GLY A 312 31.80 -10.58 2.98
CA GLY A 312 31.85 -11.99 3.32
C GLY A 312 30.48 -12.61 3.58
N LEU A 313 30.40 -13.92 3.32
CA LEU A 313 29.41 -14.80 3.91
C LEU A 313 30.06 -15.44 5.15
N ILE A 314 29.49 -15.20 6.33
CA ILE A 314 30.03 -15.67 7.59
C ILE A 314 28.95 -16.43 8.35
N GLY A 315 29.18 -17.71 8.60
CA GLY A 315 28.34 -18.56 9.41
C GLY A 315 29.09 -19.17 10.58
N HIS A 316 28.40 -20.10 11.23
CA HIS A 316 28.92 -20.96 12.27
C HIS A 316 28.34 -22.36 12.10
N GLN A 317 29.06 -23.36 12.57
CA GLN A 317 28.52 -24.70 12.71
C GLN A 317 27.65 -24.76 13.97
N LYS A 318 26.38 -25.15 13.84
CA LYS A 318 25.50 -25.34 14.99
C LYS A 318 25.94 -26.57 15.80
N PRO A 319 26.04 -26.48 17.14
CA PRO A 319 26.50 -27.59 17.97
C PRO A 319 25.59 -28.82 17.93
N GLU A 320 24.28 -28.61 17.76
CA GLU A 320 23.24 -29.63 17.93
C GLU A 320 23.18 -30.63 16.77
N ASP A 321 23.21 -30.13 15.53
CA ASP A 321 23.01 -30.92 14.31
C ASP A 321 24.17 -30.83 13.32
N LYS A 322 25.22 -30.07 13.66
CA LYS A 322 26.38 -29.76 12.78
C LYS A 322 26.01 -29.02 11.50
N SER A 323 24.79 -28.50 11.37
CA SER A 323 24.35 -27.69 10.23
C SER A 323 25.08 -26.35 10.21
N LEU A 324 25.16 -25.76 9.02
CA LEU A 324 25.75 -24.44 8.80
C LEU A 324 24.67 -23.38 9.01
N SER A 325 24.97 -22.35 9.81
CA SER A 325 24.00 -21.29 10.15
C SER A 325 23.75 -20.31 9.00
N CYS A 326 24.65 -20.23 8.02
CA CYS A 326 24.50 -19.37 6.85
C CYS A 326 24.16 -20.23 5.62
N LYS A 327 23.08 -19.89 4.94
CA LYS A 327 22.57 -20.61 3.78
C LYS A 327 22.30 -19.64 2.63
N VAL A 328 22.90 -19.91 1.48
CA VAL A 328 22.76 -19.08 0.28
C VAL A 328 22.37 -19.98 -0.88
N ILE A 329 21.19 -19.74 -1.47
CA ILE A 329 20.69 -20.50 -2.61
C ILE A 329 20.26 -19.52 -3.69
N CYS A 330 20.72 -19.73 -4.92
CA CYS A 330 20.19 -19.00 -6.06
C CYS A 330 20.08 -19.88 -7.32
N ALA A 331 19.25 -19.45 -8.27
CA ALA A 331 19.19 -20.11 -9.57
C ALA A 331 20.27 -19.62 -10.54
N GLY A 332 20.74 -18.38 -10.37
CA GLY A 332 21.87 -17.80 -11.10
C GLY A 332 23.21 -18.04 -10.39
N ASP A 333 24.04 -17.01 -10.31
CA ASP A 333 25.41 -17.09 -9.81
C ASP A 333 25.55 -16.48 -8.40
N VAL A 334 26.51 -16.99 -7.61
CA VAL A 334 26.93 -16.40 -6.33
C VAL A 334 28.29 -15.76 -6.48
N HIS A 335 28.42 -14.51 -6.06
CA HIS A 335 29.69 -13.81 -5.94
C HIS A 335 29.91 -13.33 -4.50
N ALA A 336 31.02 -13.72 -3.88
CA ALA A 336 31.39 -13.27 -2.53
C ALA A 336 32.90 -13.00 -2.40
N SER A 337 33.33 -12.13 -1.49
CA SER A 337 34.78 -11.95 -1.26
C SER A 337 35.38 -13.13 -0.48
N HIS A 338 34.68 -13.58 0.56
CA HIS A 338 35.05 -14.75 1.36
C HIS A 338 33.80 -15.51 1.79
N SER A 339 33.94 -16.82 2.01
CA SER A 339 32.90 -17.68 2.59
C SER A 339 33.45 -18.45 3.77
N GLN A 340 32.74 -18.47 4.90
CA GLN A 340 33.12 -19.22 6.08
C GLN A 340 31.91 -19.89 6.74
N TYR A 341 31.94 -21.21 6.93
CA TYR A 341 30.82 -21.97 7.52
C TYR A 341 29.47 -21.70 6.84
N CYS A 342 29.46 -21.66 5.50
CA CYS A 342 28.27 -21.41 4.70
C CYS A 342 27.89 -22.61 3.85
N TYR A 343 26.59 -22.83 3.68
CA TYR A 343 26.05 -23.67 2.62
C TYR A 343 25.72 -22.78 1.41
N ILE A 344 26.30 -23.09 0.25
CA ILE A 344 26.09 -22.29 -0.98
C ILE A 344 25.67 -23.22 -2.12
N GLU A 345 24.51 -22.95 -2.73
CA GLU A 345 24.02 -23.64 -3.92
C GLU A 345 23.69 -22.63 -5.02
N ALA A 346 24.33 -22.76 -6.18
CA ALA A 346 24.17 -21.84 -7.31
C ALA A 346 24.50 -22.50 -8.65
N ASN A 347 24.35 -21.77 -9.76
CA ASN A 347 24.84 -22.17 -11.07
C ASN A 347 26.37 -22.08 -11.14
N ASN A 348 26.92 -20.90 -10.84
CA ASN A 348 28.35 -20.66 -10.60
C ASN A 348 28.59 -20.10 -9.19
N ILE A 349 29.70 -20.48 -8.55
CA ILE A 349 30.14 -19.92 -7.27
C ILE A 349 31.51 -19.28 -7.46
N LEU A 350 31.59 -17.96 -7.28
CA LEU A 350 32.79 -17.15 -7.42
C LEU A 350 33.14 -16.54 -6.06
N VAL A 351 34.31 -16.90 -5.51
CA VAL A 351 34.78 -16.38 -4.23
C VAL A 351 36.14 -15.73 -4.41
N ASP A 352 36.28 -14.43 -4.17
CA ASP A 352 37.49 -13.68 -4.57
C ASP A 352 38.77 -14.10 -3.83
N ARG A 353 38.66 -14.53 -2.57
CA ARG A 353 39.84 -14.66 -1.68
C ARG A 353 39.93 -16.00 -0.99
N GLN A 354 38.92 -16.40 -0.22
CA GLN A 354 38.96 -17.69 0.48
C GLN A 354 37.58 -18.28 0.73
N ALA A 355 37.49 -19.61 0.71
CA ALA A 355 36.34 -20.35 1.21
C ALA A 355 36.82 -21.36 2.26
N SER A 356 36.25 -21.28 3.46
CA SER A 356 36.63 -22.15 4.58
C SER A 356 35.44 -22.76 5.30
N HIS A 357 35.60 -23.99 5.75
CA HIS A 357 34.59 -24.79 6.46
C HIS A 357 33.19 -24.76 5.82
N SER A 358 33.10 -24.58 4.50
CA SER A 358 31.86 -24.36 3.76
C SER A 358 31.49 -25.61 2.97
N SER A 359 30.19 -25.78 2.72
CA SER A 359 29.65 -26.84 1.86
C SER A 359 29.07 -26.17 0.62
N MET A 360 29.68 -26.44 -0.55
CA MET A 360 29.37 -25.70 -1.78
C MET A 360 28.92 -26.65 -2.89
N LYS A 361 27.90 -26.24 -3.63
CA LYS A 361 27.34 -26.97 -4.77
C LYS A 361 27.12 -26.01 -5.93
N ALA A 362 27.85 -26.21 -7.02
CA ALA A 362 27.65 -25.48 -8.26
C ALA A 362 27.23 -26.44 -9.37
N LYS A 363 26.42 -25.97 -10.32
CA LYS A 363 26.16 -26.75 -11.54
C LYS A 363 27.38 -26.78 -12.45
N ASN A 364 28.01 -25.61 -12.62
CA ASN A 364 29.07 -25.42 -13.59
C ASN A 364 30.43 -25.25 -12.90
N ILE A 365 30.73 -24.04 -12.40
CA ILE A 365 32.06 -23.72 -11.86
C ILE A 365 32.02 -23.29 -10.40
N ILE A 366 33.01 -23.74 -9.63
CA ILE A 366 33.44 -23.13 -8.37
C ILE A 366 34.82 -22.53 -8.60
N GLN A 367 34.95 -21.22 -8.45
CA GLN A 367 36.22 -20.53 -8.58
C GLN A 367 36.55 -19.77 -7.29
N ILE A 368 37.72 -20.07 -6.72
CA ILE A 368 38.24 -19.39 -5.53
C ILE A 368 39.51 -18.61 -5.92
N GLY A 369 39.42 -17.29 -5.88
CA GLY A 369 40.42 -16.34 -6.35
C GLY A 369 39.85 -15.38 -7.40
N GLN A 370 40.52 -14.25 -7.57
CA GLN A 370 40.15 -13.22 -8.56
C GLN A 370 40.13 -13.79 -9.99
N SER A 371 39.25 -13.27 -10.85
CA SER A 371 39.04 -13.77 -12.22
C SER A 371 40.31 -13.92 -13.06
N GLU A 372 41.23 -12.96 -12.95
CA GLU A 372 42.47 -12.94 -13.74
C GLU A 372 43.52 -13.93 -13.22
N LEU A 373 43.54 -14.17 -11.90
CA LEU A 373 44.55 -14.97 -11.20
C LEU A 373 43.87 -15.70 -10.04
N PRO A 374 43.22 -16.86 -10.29
CA PRO A 374 42.53 -17.60 -9.26
C PRO A 374 43.53 -18.28 -8.31
N LYS A 375 44.02 -17.49 -7.36
CA LYS A 375 45.00 -17.83 -6.30
C LYS A 375 44.36 -17.87 -4.91
N GLY A 376 43.03 -18.04 -4.83
CA GLY A 376 42.33 -18.10 -3.56
C GLY A 376 42.61 -19.40 -2.80
N LYS A 377 42.16 -19.46 -1.54
CA LYS A 377 42.36 -20.62 -0.66
C LYS A 377 41.05 -21.33 -0.37
N LEU A 378 41.03 -22.66 -0.54
CA LEU A 378 39.90 -23.52 -0.23
C LEU A 378 40.32 -24.57 0.79
N PHE A 379 39.79 -24.52 2.01
CA PHE A 379 40.17 -25.49 3.06
C PHE A 379 39.08 -25.70 4.10
N GLY A 380 38.94 -26.95 4.58
CA GLY A 380 37.91 -27.29 5.55
C GLY A 380 36.53 -27.29 4.91
N GLY A 381 35.80 -28.40 4.98
CA GLY A 381 34.47 -28.51 4.40
C GLY A 381 34.46 -29.39 3.16
N GLU A 382 33.49 -29.16 2.28
CA GLU A 382 33.24 -30.06 1.16
C GLU A 382 32.71 -29.33 -0.08
N ILE A 383 33.07 -29.85 -1.25
CA ILE A 383 32.37 -29.58 -2.50
C ILE A 383 31.42 -30.75 -2.74
N LEU A 384 30.14 -30.46 -2.75
CA LEU A 384 29.08 -31.46 -2.94
C LEU A 384 28.93 -31.84 -4.42
N ASP A 385 29.02 -30.85 -5.30
CA ASP A 385 29.03 -31.04 -6.75
C ASP A 385 29.56 -29.80 -7.45
N ALA A 386 30.29 -30.00 -8.55
CA ALA A 386 30.70 -29.00 -9.52
C ALA A 386 31.21 -29.70 -10.78
N THR A 387 31.08 -29.05 -11.95
CA THR A 387 31.77 -29.52 -13.15
C THR A 387 33.24 -29.12 -13.09
N LYS A 388 33.52 -27.85 -12.79
CA LYS A 388 34.88 -27.30 -12.74
C LYS A 388 35.16 -26.70 -11.37
N LEU A 389 36.33 -26.99 -10.81
CA LEU A 389 36.83 -26.34 -9.60
C LEU A 389 38.19 -25.70 -9.89
N ILE A 390 38.30 -24.39 -9.71
CA ILE A 390 39.53 -23.63 -9.95
C ILE A 390 39.90 -22.87 -8.69
N THR A 391 41.11 -23.09 -8.17
CA THR A 391 41.58 -22.40 -6.96
C THR A 391 43.10 -22.34 -6.90
N GLY A 392 43.64 -21.46 -6.06
CA GLY A 392 45.08 -21.37 -5.82
C GLY A 392 45.57 -22.52 -4.95
N GLU A 393 45.02 -22.60 -3.74
CA GLU A 393 45.40 -23.57 -2.72
C GLU A 393 44.19 -24.42 -2.33
N ILE A 394 44.42 -25.73 -2.16
CA ILE A 394 43.42 -26.67 -1.63
C ILE A 394 43.98 -27.37 -0.42
N GLY A 395 43.21 -27.35 0.67
CA GLY A 395 43.62 -27.84 1.98
C GLY A 395 44.50 -26.85 2.71
N ASN A 396 45.05 -27.27 3.84
CA ASN A 396 45.97 -26.46 4.63
C ASN A 396 46.98 -27.36 5.37
N GLU A 397 48.05 -26.75 5.90
CA GLU A 397 49.07 -27.47 6.68
C GLU A 397 48.54 -28.07 7.98
N SER A 398 47.44 -27.52 8.51
CA SER A 398 46.75 -28.06 9.69
C SER A 398 45.98 -29.35 9.43
N GLY A 399 45.87 -29.79 8.16
CA GLY A 399 45.17 -31.02 7.79
C GLY A 399 43.66 -30.95 7.96
N ALA A 400 43.06 -29.77 7.78
CA ALA A 400 41.61 -29.61 7.78
C ALA A 400 40.99 -30.49 6.70
N LYS A 401 40.02 -31.33 7.10
CA LYS A 401 39.34 -32.26 6.19
C LYS A 401 38.70 -31.50 5.03
N MET A 402 39.02 -31.94 3.82
CA MET A 402 38.50 -31.40 2.58
C MET A 402 38.08 -32.57 1.67
N ALA A 403 36.80 -32.61 1.31
CA ALA A 403 36.26 -33.55 0.34
C ALA A 403 35.78 -32.78 -0.90
N ILE A 404 36.17 -33.21 -2.09
CA ILE A 404 35.82 -32.56 -3.35
C ILE A 404 35.09 -33.58 -4.20
N ASN A 405 33.82 -33.35 -4.50
CA ASN A 405 33.08 -34.15 -5.46
C ASN A 405 32.85 -33.34 -6.73
N LEU A 406 33.40 -33.83 -7.85
CA LEU A 406 33.15 -33.29 -9.18
C LEU A 406 32.27 -34.26 -9.97
N ALA A 407 31.36 -33.69 -10.76
CA ALA A 407 30.37 -34.42 -11.54
C ALA A 407 29.61 -35.48 -10.71
N ALA A 408 29.23 -35.15 -9.47
CA ALA A 408 28.43 -36.04 -8.62
C ALA A 408 27.02 -36.26 -9.22
N SER A 409 26.47 -35.23 -9.86
CA SER A 409 25.23 -35.27 -10.65
C SER A 409 25.25 -36.32 -11.76
N ALA A 410 26.42 -36.69 -12.29
CA ALA A 410 26.56 -37.79 -13.25
C ALA A 410 25.94 -39.10 -12.74
N THR A 411 26.03 -39.37 -11.43
CA THR A 411 25.43 -40.57 -10.81
C THR A 411 23.90 -40.58 -10.93
N GLN A 412 23.27 -39.40 -10.78
CA GLN A 412 21.84 -39.26 -10.96
C GLN A 412 21.47 -39.37 -12.45
N MET A 413 22.25 -38.75 -13.33
CA MET A 413 22.07 -38.85 -14.78
C MET A 413 22.18 -40.30 -15.27
N THR A 414 23.13 -41.11 -14.76
CA THR A 414 23.22 -42.53 -15.10
C THR A 414 21.95 -43.28 -14.71
N LYS A 415 21.38 -43.01 -13.53
CA LYS A 415 20.10 -43.62 -13.12
C LYS A 415 18.94 -43.20 -14.01
N ASP A 416 18.90 -41.94 -14.43
CA ASP A 416 17.85 -41.42 -15.32
C ASP A 416 17.97 -42.01 -16.73
N ILE A 417 19.19 -42.25 -17.21
CA ILE A 417 19.50 -42.98 -18.44
C ILE A 417 19.04 -44.44 -18.33
N ASP A 418 19.45 -45.16 -17.28
CA ASP A 418 19.07 -46.57 -17.06
C ASP A 418 17.54 -46.74 -17.01
N LYS A 419 16.85 -45.80 -16.36
CA LYS A 419 15.38 -45.78 -16.31
C LYS A 419 14.77 -45.56 -17.70
N SER A 420 15.23 -44.54 -18.43
CA SER A 420 14.71 -44.21 -19.76
C SER A 420 14.99 -45.34 -20.76
N PHE A 421 16.14 -46.02 -20.63
CA PHE A 421 16.52 -47.17 -21.42
C PHE A 421 15.64 -48.40 -21.13
N SER A 422 15.29 -48.64 -19.87
CA SER A 422 14.35 -49.69 -19.47
C SER A 422 12.95 -49.44 -20.06
N GLU A 423 12.47 -48.19 -20.02
CA GLU A 423 11.20 -47.78 -20.63
C GLU A 423 11.22 -47.94 -22.16
N LEU A 424 12.34 -47.58 -22.81
CA LEU A 424 12.56 -47.79 -24.25
C LEU A 424 12.51 -49.27 -24.61
N THR A 425 13.15 -50.13 -23.82
CA THR A 425 13.16 -51.58 -24.03
C THR A 425 11.74 -52.14 -23.95
N ALA A 426 10.97 -51.74 -22.93
CA ALA A 426 9.57 -52.16 -22.79
C ALA A 426 8.68 -51.66 -23.94
N ALA A 427 8.88 -50.42 -24.42
CA ALA A 427 8.15 -49.89 -25.57
C ALA A 427 8.46 -50.66 -26.85
N ASN A 428 9.73 -50.99 -27.10
CA ASN A 428 10.15 -51.80 -28.25
C ASN A 428 9.56 -53.23 -28.18
N GLU A 429 9.53 -53.86 -27.01
CA GLU A 429 8.86 -55.16 -26.85
C GLU A 429 7.36 -55.10 -27.18
N GLN A 430 6.67 -54.00 -26.83
CA GLN A 430 5.27 -53.79 -27.22
C GLN A 430 5.14 -53.64 -28.74
N VAL A 431 6.01 -52.85 -29.38
CA VAL A 431 6.03 -52.70 -30.85
C VAL A 431 6.23 -54.05 -31.53
N ASP A 432 7.19 -54.87 -31.08
CA ASP A 432 7.45 -56.20 -31.64
C ASP A 432 6.25 -57.14 -31.47
N SER A 433 5.61 -57.12 -30.29
CA SER A 433 4.43 -57.94 -30.03
C SER A 433 3.22 -57.53 -30.89
N LEU A 434 3.03 -56.23 -31.11
CA LEU A 434 1.97 -55.68 -31.96
C LEU A 434 2.26 -55.94 -33.44
N GLN A 435 3.53 -55.93 -33.85
CA GLN A 435 3.94 -56.31 -35.20
C GLN A 435 3.66 -57.79 -35.47
N ALA A 436 4.00 -58.67 -34.53
CA ALA A 436 3.64 -60.09 -34.62
C ALA A 436 2.10 -60.31 -34.60
N ALA A 437 1.34 -59.46 -33.90
CA ALA A 437 -0.12 -59.50 -33.91
C ALA A 437 -0.70 -59.00 -35.25
N LEU A 438 -0.10 -57.98 -35.89
CA LEU A 438 -0.44 -57.51 -37.23
C LEU A 438 -0.22 -58.60 -38.29
N GLU A 439 0.92 -59.29 -38.24
CA GLU A 439 1.21 -60.42 -39.15
C GLU A 439 0.18 -61.55 -39.01
N LYS A 440 -0.24 -61.87 -37.78
CA LYS A 440 -1.30 -62.86 -37.53
C LYS A 440 -2.68 -62.36 -37.97
N ALA A 441 -2.97 -61.08 -37.82
CA ALA A 441 -4.23 -60.47 -38.25
C ALA A 441 -4.36 -60.45 -39.79
N ASP A 442 -3.24 -60.34 -40.51
CA ASP A 442 -3.22 -60.35 -41.98
C ASP A 442 -3.65 -61.71 -42.57
N LEU A 443 -3.50 -62.80 -41.81
CA LEU A 443 -3.90 -64.16 -42.19
C LEU A 443 -5.41 -64.45 -42.03
N ILE A 444 -6.21 -63.51 -41.52
CA ILE A 444 -7.65 -63.67 -41.30
C ILE A 444 -8.41 -63.56 -42.64
N LYS A 445 -9.33 -64.52 -42.91
CA LYS A 445 -10.10 -64.60 -44.17
C LYS A 445 -11.31 -63.65 -44.26
N ASP A 446 -11.79 -63.13 -43.13
CA ASP A 446 -12.97 -62.25 -43.01
C ASP A 446 -12.53 -60.77 -43.20
N ALA A 447 -12.92 -60.15 -44.32
CA ALA A 447 -12.37 -58.87 -44.79
C ALA A 447 -12.72 -57.67 -43.90
N ASP A 448 -13.95 -57.60 -43.39
CA ASP A 448 -14.42 -56.47 -42.58
C ASP A 448 -13.77 -56.47 -41.19
N LYS A 449 -13.68 -57.65 -40.56
CA LYS A 449 -13.00 -57.81 -39.26
C LYS A 449 -11.49 -57.63 -39.37
N LYS A 450 -10.89 -58.07 -40.48
CA LYS A 450 -9.46 -57.87 -40.76
C LYS A 450 -9.12 -56.39 -40.82
N SER A 451 -9.88 -55.60 -41.57
CA SER A 451 -9.62 -54.16 -41.72
C SER A 451 -9.73 -53.41 -40.39
N GLU A 452 -10.75 -53.71 -39.58
CA GLU A 452 -10.94 -53.05 -38.28
C GLU A 452 -9.84 -53.41 -37.25
N LEU A 453 -9.44 -54.68 -37.20
CA LEU A 453 -8.39 -55.15 -36.29
C LEU A 453 -7.01 -54.59 -36.69
N MET A 454 -6.69 -54.58 -37.99
CA MET A 454 -5.43 -54.03 -38.49
C MET A 454 -5.33 -52.52 -38.27
N ASN A 455 -6.42 -51.76 -38.42
CA ASN A 455 -6.41 -50.35 -38.10
C ASN A 455 -6.17 -50.09 -36.61
N LYS A 456 -6.84 -50.83 -35.71
CA LYS A 456 -6.61 -50.68 -34.26
C LYS A 456 -5.17 -51.03 -33.87
N ILE A 457 -4.67 -52.20 -34.28
CA ILE A 457 -3.30 -52.62 -33.95
C ILE A 457 -2.27 -51.68 -34.59
N GLY A 458 -2.49 -51.25 -35.84
CA GLY A 458 -1.61 -50.29 -36.52
C GLY A 458 -1.57 -48.93 -35.83
N THR A 459 -2.71 -48.40 -35.36
CA THR A 459 -2.73 -47.15 -34.57
C THR A 459 -1.99 -47.28 -33.25
N THR A 460 -2.15 -48.41 -32.54
CA THR A 460 -1.44 -48.67 -31.28
C THR A 460 0.05 -48.92 -31.49
N GLN A 461 0.43 -49.61 -32.56
CA GLN A 461 1.83 -49.81 -32.96
C GLN A 461 2.48 -48.47 -33.30
N LEU A 462 1.80 -47.61 -34.07
CA LEU A 462 2.31 -46.28 -34.41
C LEU A 462 2.52 -45.43 -33.16
N TYR A 463 1.59 -45.47 -32.20
CA TYR A 463 1.72 -44.79 -30.91
C TYR A 463 2.96 -45.26 -30.12
N HIS A 464 3.15 -46.57 -29.95
CA HIS A 464 4.31 -47.10 -29.24
C HIS A 464 5.63 -46.89 -29.98
N SER A 465 5.61 -46.93 -31.32
CA SER A 465 6.78 -46.61 -32.15
C SER A 465 7.19 -45.14 -32.01
N GLN A 466 6.23 -44.21 -31.98
CA GLN A 466 6.50 -42.79 -31.69
C GLN A 466 7.03 -42.58 -30.27
N GLN A 467 6.47 -43.30 -29.29
CA GLN A 467 6.94 -43.27 -27.91
C GLN A 467 8.39 -43.78 -27.79
N ALA A 468 8.72 -44.89 -28.45
CA ALA A 468 10.06 -45.44 -28.50
C ALA A 468 11.05 -44.45 -29.15
N GLU A 469 10.67 -43.83 -30.28
CA GLU A 469 11.51 -42.82 -30.95
C GLU A 469 11.78 -41.60 -30.04
N GLN A 470 10.79 -41.15 -29.26
CA GLN A 470 10.97 -40.08 -28.29
C GLN A 470 11.92 -40.46 -27.16
N LEU A 471 11.76 -41.67 -26.60
CA LEU A 471 12.62 -42.19 -25.54
C LEU A 471 14.06 -42.40 -26.03
N GLU A 472 14.25 -42.89 -27.26
CA GLU A 472 15.58 -43.05 -27.86
C GLU A 472 16.30 -41.71 -28.01
N LYS A 473 15.60 -40.67 -28.49
CA LYS A 473 16.13 -39.30 -28.54
C LYS A 473 16.49 -38.76 -27.15
N GLN A 474 15.67 -39.06 -26.13
CA GLN A 474 15.91 -38.64 -24.76
C GLN A 474 17.15 -39.34 -24.17
N VAL A 475 17.29 -40.66 -24.36
CA VAL A 475 18.47 -41.42 -23.93
C VAL A 475 19.74 -40.87 -24.59
N ALA A 476 19.74 -40.72 -25.91
CA ALA A 476 20.89 -40.18 -26.65
C ALA A 476 21.28 -38.77 -26.17
N SER A 477 20.29 -37.90 -25.90
CA SER A 477 20.53 -36.56 -25.36
C SER A 477 21.15 -36.61 -23.96
N LEU A 478 20.67 -37.49 -23.07
CA LEU A 478 21.20 -37.62 -21.72
C LEU A 478 22.62 -38.21 -21.71
N GLU A 479 22.90 -39.20 -22.56
CA GLU A 479 24.25 -39.75 -22.75
C GLU A 479 25.23 -38.70 -23.25
N GLN A 480 24.83 -37.87 -24.22
CA GLN A 480 25.66 -36.77 -24.71
C GLN A 480 25.96 -35.75 -23.60
N GLN A 481 24.96 -35.39 -22.79
CA GLN A 481 25.15 -34.49 -21.65
C GLN A 481 26.08 -35.11 -20.60
N LEU A 482 25.93 -36.41 -20.30
CA LEU A 482 26.79 -37.14 -19.36
C LEU A 482 28.25 -37.16 -19.83
N ASN A 483 28.50 -37.48 -21.11
CA ASN A 483 29.85 -37.48 -21.66
C ASN A 483 30.48 -36.08 -21.62
N THR A 484 29.70 -35.06 -21.98
CA THR A 484 30.16 -33.66 -21.92
C THR A 484 30.52 -33.25 -20.48
N LEU A 485 29.67 -33.60 -19.51
CA LEU A 485 29.90 -33.33 -18.08
C LEU A 485 31.20 -33.99 -17.59
N LEU A 486 31.44 -35.25 -17.96
CA LEU A 486 32.63 -36.00 -17.54
C LEU A 486 33.91 -35.50 -18.23
N ASP A 487 33.84 -35.14 -19.51
CA ASP A 487 34.97 -34.57 -20.26
C ASP A 487 35.38 -33.18 -19.74
N GLU A 488 34.39 -32.39 -19.32
CA GLU A 488 34.61 -31.07 -18.75
C GLU A 488 34.97 -31.10 -17.25
N ALA A 489 34.85 -32.25 -16.59
CA ALA A 489 35.09 -32.40 -15.16
C ALA A 489 36.58 -32.24 -14.83
N ILE A 490 36.95 -31.07 -14.30
CA ILE A 490 38.35 -30.73 -14.06
C ILE A 490 38.55 -29.95 -12.76
N LEU A 491 39.58 -30.34 -12.01
CA LEU A 491 40.10 -29.62 -10.87
C LEU A 491 41.40 -28.92 -11.27
N THR A 492 41.46 -27.61 -11.15
CA THR A 492 42.66 -26.81 -11.42
C THR A 492 43.18 -26.17 -10.14
N VAL A 493 44.43 -26.48 -9.79
CA VAL A 493 45.14 -25.92 -8.64
C VAL A 493 46.34 -25.12 -9.12
N ASN A 494 46.36 -23.81 -8.84
CA ASN A 494 47.38 -22.90 -9.39
C ASN A 494 48.60 -22.69 -8.49
N THR A 495 48.53 -23.09 -7.22
CA THR A 495 49.62 -22.88 -6.24
C THR A 495 50.02 -24.21 -5.59
N VAL A 496 49.21 -24.75 -4.69
CA VAL A 496 49.54 -25.98 -3.93
C VAL A 496 48.27 -26.80 -3.63
N LEU A 497 48.35 -28.10 -3.87
CA LEU A 497 47.38 -29.08 -3.39
C LEU A 497 47.97 -29.81 -2.18
N HIS A 498 47.44 -29.58 -0.99
CA HIS A 498 47.94 -30.18 0.24
C HIS A 498 47.59 -31.67 0.37
N SER A 499 48.28 -32.37 1.27
CA SER A 499 47.96 -33.76 1.64
C SER A 499 46.65 -33.83 2.45
N GLY A 500 46.01 -35.01 2.43
CA GLY A 500 44.78 -35.28 3.19
C GLY A 500 43.48 -34.82 2.52
N VAL A 501 43.54 -34.35 1.27
CA VAL A 501 42.38 -33.95 0.46
C VAL A 501 41.81 -35.19 -0.23
N GLU A 502 40.51 -35.40 -0.12
CA GLU A 502 39.77 -36.47 -0.79
C GLU A 502 39.11 -35.90 -2.05
N ILE A 503 39.50 -36.40 -3.22
CA ILE A 503 39.01 -35.97 -4.52
C ILE A 503 38.21 -37.12 -5.12
N HIS A 504 36.95 -36.84 -5.40
CA HIS A 504 36.01 -37.73 -6.06
C HIS A 504 35.64 -37.13 -7.41
N ILE A 505 35.83 -37.90 -8.47
CA ILE A 505 35.35 -37.55 -9.80
C ILE A 505 34.47 -38.72 -10.24
N PHE A 506 33.17 -38.47 -10.39
CA PHE A 506 32.15 -39.49 -10.62
C PHE A 506 32.23 -40.63 -9.58
N ASN A 507 32.58 -41.87 -9.99
CA ASN A 507 32.65 -43.06 -9.14
C ASN A 507 34.08 -43.41 -8.69
N LYS A 508 35.06 -42.54 -8.96
CA LYS A 508 36.46 -42.73 -8.58
C LYS A 508 36.82 -41.83 -7.41
N MET A 509 37.73 -42.32 -6.57
CA MET A 509 38.23 -41.59 -5.41
C MET A 509 39.76 -41.63 -5.39
N LEU A 510 40.36 -40.48 -5.12
CA LEU A 510 41.79 -40.28 -4.94
C LEU A 510 42.00 -39.46 -3.66
N LYS A 511 42.83 -39.97 -2.75
CA LYS A 511 43.24 -39.22 -1.56
C LYS A 511 44.69 -38.79 -1.68
N THR A 512 44.96 -37.51 -1.48
CA THR A 512 46.32 -36.96 -1.56
C THR A 512 47.13 -37.39 -0.33
N THR A 513 48.32 -37.94 -0.54
CA THR A 513 49.23 -38.40 0.54
C THR A 513 50.40 -37.46 0.81
N ARG A 514 50.66 -36.54 -0.13
CA ARG A 514 51.72 -35.53 -0.07
C ARG A 514 51.22 -34.22 -0.69
N ASN A 515 51.99 -33.16 -0.52
CA ASN A 515 51.72 -31.90 -1.20
C ASN A 515 52.13 -32.00 -2.67
N PHE A 516 51.29 -31.49 -3.56
CA PHE A 516 51.55 -31.41 -5.00
C PHE A 516 51.71 -29.94 -5.42
N PRO A 517 52.61 -29.66 -6.40
CA PRO A 517 52.77 -28.33 -7.01
C PRO A 517 51.54 -27.97 -7.88
N PRO A 518 51.53 -26.83 -8.58
CA PRO A 518 50.43 -26.46 -9.48
C PRO A 518 50.08 -27.61 -10.42
N SER A 519 48.81 -28.02 -10.39
CA SER A 519 48.36 -29.25 -11.02
C SER A 519 46.93 -29.17 -11.52
N SER A 520 46.61 -30.03 -12.47
CA SER A 520 45.28 -30.30 -12.97
C SER A 520 44.92 -31.74 -12.61
N VAL A 521 43.70 -31.97 -12.11
CA VAL A 521 43.19 -33.31 -11.81
C VAL A 521 41.94 -33.53 -12.64
N LYS A 522 41.95 -34.59 -13.45
CA LYS A 522 40.86 -34.97 -14.35
C LYS A 522 40.72 -36.49 -14.39
N LEU A 523 39.61 -36.96 -14.94
CA LEU A 523 39.38 -38.37 -15.19
C LEU A 523 39.95 -38.73 -16.58
N GLU A 524 41.04 -39.48 -16.62
CA GLU A 524 41.58 -40.06 -17.86
C GLU A 524 41.58 -41.59 -17.78
N ASN A 525 41.10 -42.25 -18.85
CA ASN A 525 41.08 -43.72 -18.92
C ASN A 525 40.44 -44.41 -17.68
N ASN A 526 39.35 -43.82 -17.15
CA ASN A 526 38.68 -44.28 -15.93
C ASN A 526 39.55 -44.27 -14.64
N LYS A 527 40.60 -43.45 -14.61
CA LYS A 527 41.43 -43.19 -13.44
C LYS A 527 41.56 -41.68 -13.23
N ILE A 528 41.67 -41.29 -11.97
CA ILE A 528 41.95 -39.89 -11.62
C ILE A 528 43.45 -39.68 -11.80
N GLU A 529 43.83 -38.84 -12.75
CA GLU A 529 45.23 -38.50 -13.02
C GLU A 529 45.53 -37.05 -12.59
N ILE A 530 46.72 -36.84 -12.02
CA ILE A 530 47.22 -35.52 -11.63
C ILE A 530 48.31 -35.12 -12.62
N GLU A 531 48.01 -34.12 -13.45
CA GLU A 531 48.96 -33.51 -14.38
C GLU A 531 49.60 -32.27 -13.74
N PHE A 532 50.92 -32.14 -13.83
CA PHE A 532 51.63 -30.97 -13.31
C PHE A 532 51.66 -29.85 -14.35
N LYS A 533 51.29 -28.63 -13.96
CA LYS A 533 51.48 -27.45 -14.80
C LYS A 533 52.97 -27.12 -14.82
N THR A 534 53.53 -27.05 -16.03
CA THR A 534 54.95 -26.75 -16.28
C THR A 534 55.25 -25.26 -16.12
#